data_AF-A0A9W8XD34-F1
#
_entry.id   AF-A0A9W8XD34-F1
#
_cell.length_a   1.000
_cell.length_b   1.000
_cell.length_c   1.000
_cell.angle_alpha   90.00
_cell.angle_beta   90.00
_cell.angle_gamma   90.00
#
_symmetry.space_group_name_H-M   'P 1'
#
loop_
_entity.id
_entity.type
_entity.pdbx_description
1 polymer ?
#
loop_
_entity_poly.entity_id
_entity_poly.type
_entity_poly.pdbx_seq_one_letter_code
_entity_poly.pdbx_strand_id
1 'polypeptide(L)' 'MSEPWNYTYISPLEGYQGLEPLPNERAEDGKSFINPPAEKKSEAYTKFTSPIMNSIRGGFEYV' A
#
# COMPACT_ATOMS: atom_id res chain seq x y z
N MET A 1 -15.36 21.91 -7.81
CA MET A 1 -15.59 20.98 -6.68
C MET A 1 -15.81 19.60 -7.28
N SER A 2 -15.17 18.54 -6.76
CA SER A 2 -15.26 17.19 -7.31
C SER A 2 -16.54 16.49 -6.83
N GLU A 3 -17.44 16.19 -7.76
CA GLU A 3 -18.68 15.46 -7.51
C GLU A 3 -18.38 13.96 -7.28
N PRO A 4 -18.70 13.39 -6.10
CA PRO A 4 -18.29 12.03 -5.73
C PRO A 4 -18.97 10.92 -6.55
N TRP A 5 -20.12 11.19 -7.18
CA TRP A 5 -20.83 10.25 -8.08
C TRP A 5 -20.20 10.11 -9.47
N ASN A 6 -19.23 10.96 -9.82
CA ASN A 6 -18.49 10.84 -11.09
C ASN A 6 -17.38 9.78 -11.04
N TYR A 7 -17.16 9.13 -9.89
CA TYR A 7 -16.10 8.16 -9.70
C TYR A 7 -16.64 6.80 -9.27
N THR A 8 -16.44 5.80 -10.11
CA THR A 8 -16.65 4.39 -9.78
C THR A 8 -15.35 3.81 -9.23
N TYR A 9 -15.05 4.09 -7.96
CA TYR A 9 -13.94 3.42 -7.27
C TYR A 9 -14.44 2.14 -6.63
N ILE A 10 -13.78 1.05 -6.95
CA ILE A 10 -13.99 -0.24 -6.30
C ILE A 10 -13.54 -0.08 -4.83
N SER A 11 -14.23 -0.74 -3.90
CA SER A 11 -13.81 -0.76 -2.51
C SER A 11 -12.36 -1.20 -2.40
N PRO A 12 -11.50 -0.52 -1.62
CA PRO A 12 -10.15 -1.00 -1.35
C PRO A 12 -10.12 -2.37 -0.66
N LEU A 13 -11.24 -2.78 -0.07
CA LEU A 13 -11.42 -4.08 0.58
C LEU A 13 -11.97 -5.15 -0.37
N GLU A 14 -12.30 -4.80 -1.62
CA GLU A 14 -12.75 -5.78 -2.62
C GLU A 14 -11.68 -6.86 -2.80
N GLY A 15 -12.08 -8.13 -2.70
CA GLY A 15 -11.15 -9.28 -2.75
C GLY A 15 -10.45 -9.60 -1.42
N TYR A 16 -10.65 -8.80 -0.36
CA TYR A 16 -10.05 -9.02 0.97
C TYR A 16 -11.09 -9.33 2.07
N GLN A 17 -12.36 -9.50 1.71
CA GLN A 17 -13.45 -9.79 2.63
C GLN A 17 -13.62 -11.29 2.85
N GLY A 18 -13.82 -11.71 4.11
CA GLY A 18 -14.10 -13.11 4.45
C GLY A 18 -12.89 -14.06 4.31
N LEU A 19 -11.68 -13.51 4.19
CA LEU A 19 -10.45 -14.30 4.20
C LEU A 19 -10.19 -14.94 5.57
N GLU A 20 -9.36 -15.97 5.57
CA GLU A 20 -8.89 -16.59 6.81
C GLU A 20 -8.23 -15.56 7.73
N PRO A 21 -8.36 -15.71 9.06
CA PRO A 21 -7.70 -14.83 10.02
C PRO A 21 -6.18 -14.90 9.85
N LEU A 22 -5.49 -13.82 10.25
CA LEU A 22 -4.03 -13.79 10.22
C LEU A 22 -3.41 -14.89 11.11
N PRO A 23 -2.23 -15.43 10.74
CA PRO A 23 -1.51 -16.40 11.57
C PRO A 23 -1.13 -15.82 12.93
N ASN A 24 -1.11 -16.67 13.96
CA ASN A 24 -0.73 -16.29 15.33
C ASN A 24 0.76 -16.50 15.63
N GLU A 25 1.55 -16.95 14.65
CA GLU A 25 2.96 -17.30 14.83
C GLU A 25 3.81 -16.03 15.03
N ARG A 26 4.60 -16.01 16.11
CA ARG A 26 5.41 -14.85 16.49
C ARG A 26 6.85 -15.05 16.08
N ALA A 27 7.52 -13.96 15.73
CA ALA A 27 8.96 -13.94 15.53
C ALA A 27 9.71 -14.27 16.85
N GLU A 28 11.00 -14.61 16.75
CA GLU A 28 11.84 -14.96 17.91
C GLU A 28 11.86 -13.88 19.00
N ASP A 29 11.68 -12.62 18.61
CA ASP A 29 11.60 -11.47 19.52
C ASP A 29 10.32 -11.44 20.38
N GLY A 30 9.32 -12.26 20.03
CA GLY A 30 8.00 -12.31 20.67
C GLY A 30 7.16 -11.05 20.48
N LYS A 31 7.61 -10.04 19.73
CA LYS A 31 6.94 -8.74 19.60
C LYS A 31 6.14 -8.63 18.32
N SER A 32 6.60 -9.30 17.26
CA SER A 32 5.99 -9.21 15.93
C SER A 32 5.45 -10.57 15.49
N PHE A 33 4.46 -10.56 14.59
CA PHE A 33 4.13 -11.76 13.81
C PHE A 33 5.24 -12.04 12.80
N ILE A 34 5.38 -13.30 12.39
CA ILE A 34 6.34 -13.67 11.36
C ILE A 34 5.96 -12.98 10.05
N ASN A 35 6.88 -12.16 9.53
CA ASN A 35 6.77 -11.58 8.20
C ASN A 35 7.69 -12.39 7.25
N PRO A 36 7.15 -13.21 6.35
CA PRO A 36 7.97 -13.93 5.39
C PRO A 36 8.78 -12.95 4.53
N PRO A 37 10.00 -13.31 4.11
CA PRO A 37 10.83 -12.44 3.30
C PRO A 37 10.13 -12.15 1.96
N ALA A 38 10.04 -10.87 1.60
CA ALA A 38 9.49 -10.47 0.31
C ALA A 38 10.43 -10.93 -0.83
N GLU A 39 9.87 -11.47 -1.90
CA GLU A 39 10.64 -11.93 -3.08
C GLU A 39 11.44 -10.79 -3.73
N LYS A 40 10.90 -9.57 -3.69
CA LYS A 40 11.53 -8.36 -4.24
C LYS A 40 11.15 -7.11 -3.45
N LYS A 41 11.98 -6.08 -3.56
CA LYS A 41 11.65 -4.75 -3.04
C LYS A 41 10.43 -4.19 -3.77
N SER A 42 9.53 -3.53 -3.04
CA SER A 42 8.41 -2.79 -3.63
C SER A 42 8.93 -1.69 -4.56
N GLU A 43 8.26 -1.48 -5.69
CA GLU A 43 8.60 -0.41 -6.63
C GLU A 43 8.51 0.98 -5.99
N ALA A 44 7.71 1.13 -4.93
CA ALA A 44 7.57 2.37 -4.18
C ALA A 44 8.90 2.83 -3.51
N TYR A 45 9.86 1.91 -3.32
CA TYR A 45 11.19 2.28 -2.81
C TYR A 45 12.05 3.03 -3.81
N THR A 46 11.72 2.96 -5.11
CA THR A 46 12.51 3.57 -6.18
C THR A 46 11.77 4.66 -6.92
N LYS A 47 10.43 4.63 -6.93
CA LYS A 47 9.59 5.62 -7.61
C LYS A 47 8.28 5.85 -6.86
N PHE A 48 7.76 7.08 -6.91
CA PHE A 48 6.40 7.39 -6.50
C PHE A 48 5.38 6.63 -7.34
N THR A 49 4.27 6.28 -6.70
CA THR A 49 3.09 5.75 -7.36
C THR A 49 2.38 6.85 -8.16
N SER A 50 1.78 6.46 -9.28
CA SER A 50 0.93 7.36 -10.06
C SER A 50 -0.19 7.94 -9.19
N PRO A 51 -0.56 9.23 -9.32
CA PRO A 51 -0.15 10.19 -10.36
C PRO A 51 1.05 11.07 -10.01
N ILE A 52 1.76 10.80 -8.92
CA ILE A 52 2.87 11.65 -8.48
C ILE A 52 4.05 11.50 -9.44
N MET A 53 4.54 12.63 -9.95
CA MET A 53 5.63 12.64 -10.94
C MET A 53 6.98 12.31 -10.29
N ASN A 54 7.71 11.40 -10.93
CA ASN A 54 9.06 11.00 -10.52
C ASN A 54 10.13 11.98 -11.04
N SER A 55 10.00 13.26 -10.70
CA SER A 55 10.96 14.31 -11.07
C SER A 55 11.70 14.84 -9.84
N ILE A 56 12.78 15.60 -10.07
CA ILE A 56 13.53 16.31 -9.01
C ILE A 56 12.63 17.20 -8.14
N ARG A 57 11.52 17.67 -8.68
CA ARG A 57 10.51 18.53 -8.04
C ARG A 57 9.18 17.80 -7.83
N GLY A 58 9.22 16.46 -7.72
CA GLY A 58 8.04 15.59 -7.63
C GLY A 58 7.17 15.84 -6.39
N GLY A 59 6.83 14.82 -5.61
CA GLY A 59 5.89 14.92 -4.48
C GLY A 59 6.21 15.88 -3.33
N PHE A 60 7.15 16.82 -3.50
CA PHE A 60 7.67 17.71 -2.46
C PHE A 60 7.66 19.22 -2.80
N GLU A 61 7.20 19.66 -3.96
CA GLU A 61 6.94 21.09 -4.21
C GLU A 61 5.44 21.40 -4.13
N TYR A 62 5.03 22.11 -3.07
CA TYR A 62 3.86 22.99 -3.11
C TYR A 62 4.37 24.35 -3.60
N VAL A 63 3.78 24.82 -4.71
CA VAL A 63 3.86 26.17 -5.33
C VAL A 63 4.85 27.16 -4.73
#